data_AF-A0A5D3YLR7-F1
#
_entry.id   AF-A0A5D3YLR7-F1
#
_cell.length_a   1.000
_cell.length_b   1.000
_cell.length_c   1.000
_cell.angle_alpha   90.00
_cell.angle_beta   90.00
_cell.angle_gamma   90.00
#
_symmetry.space_group_name_H-M   'P 1'
#
loop_
_entity.id
_entity.type
_entity.pdbx_description
1 polymer ?
#
loop_
_entity_poly.entity_id
_entity_poly.type
_entity_poly.pdbx_seq_one_letter_code
_entity_poly.pdbx_strand_id
1 'polypeptide(L)'
;MIFQKSRELLRSPPSFRLSDEFIGKVKDSEKLKEFAINDQSTTVFLAQNKEYLLHTFRNETSKFYETRNYNDRNHFLAIYSKNDYQFIKEVPLSGAPLGYTKEGYIITLVNDNPNNFKIKFLEIKKVINS
;
A
#
# COMPACT_ATOMS: atom_id res chain seq x y z
N MET A 1 15.01 -28.52 9.66
CA MET A 1 14.96 -27.16 9.08
C MET A 1 15.03 -26.17 10.24
N ILE A 2 16.12 -25.43 10.36
CA ILE A 2 16.34 -24.49 11.47
C ILE A 2 16.04 -23.09 10.92
N PHE A 3 14.96 -22.47 11.39
CA PHE A 3 14.71 -21.05 11.13
C PHE A 3 15.63 -20.24 12.03
N GLN A 4 16.73 -19.76 11.45
CA GLN A 4 17.71 -18.93 12.14
C GLN A 4 17.07 -17.57 12.44
N LYS A 5 17.29 -17.08 13.68
CA LYS A 5 16.79 -15.83 14.27
C LYS A 5 16.59 -14.71 13.23
N SER A 6 15.37 -14.17 13.24
CA SER A 6 14.95 -13.00 12.47
C SER A 6 16.03 -11.92 12.48
N ARG A 7 16.53 -11.54 11.29
CA ARG A 7 17.02 -10.18 11.12
C ARG A 7 15.91 -9.26 11.59
N GLU A 8 16.18 -8.41 12.57
CA GLU A 8 15.24 -7.36 12.94
C GLU A 8 14.82 -6.65 11.65
N LEU A 9 13.53 -6.73 11.31
CA LEU A 9 12.96 -5.94 10.23
C LEU A 9 13.10 -4.49 10.68
N LEU A 10 14.14 -3.79 10.21
CA LEU A 10 14.33 -2.39 10.55
C LEU A 10 13.20 -1.61 9.88
N ARG A 11 12.22 -1.27 10.72
CA ARG A 11 11.14 -0.29 10.53
C ARG A 11 10.05 -0.72 9.56
N SER A 12 8.84 -0.91 10.11
CA SER A 12 7.60 -0.93 9.34
C SER A 12 7.35 0.45 8.72
N PRO A 13 6.68 0.55 7.56
CA PRO A 13 6.23 1.83 7.02
C PRO A 13 5.35 2.54 8.06
N PRO A 14 5.56 3.85 8.31
CA PRO A 14 4.85 4.58 9.36
C PRO A 14 3.32 4.52 9.29
N SER A 15 2.75 4.46 8.08
CA SER A 15 1.30 4.42 7.89
C SER A 15 0.73 3.00 7.84
N PHE A 16 1.58 1.96 7.87
CA PHE A 16 1.12 0.57 7.83
C PHE A 16 0.70 0.12 9.22
N ARG A 17 -0.57 -0.25 9.35
CA ARG A 17 -1.20 -0.75 10.57
C ARG A 17 -1.42 -2.25 10.46
N LEU A 18 -0.96 -2.97 11.45
CA LEU A 18 -1.23 -4.38 11.62
C LEU A 18 -1.82 -4.54 13.02
N SER A 19 -3.03 -5.06 13.10
CA SER A 19 -3.66 -5.30 14.40
C SER A 19 -3.02 -6.52 15.07
N ASP A 20 -2.81 -6.43 16.38
CA ASP A 20 -2.46 -7.58 17.22
C ASP A 20 -3.69 -8.47 17.52
N GLU A 21 -4.89 -7.97 17.23
CA GLU A 21 -6.14 -8.70 17.43
C GLU A 21 -6.45 -9.59 16.23
N PHE A 22 -6.49 -10.90 16.47
CA PHE A 22 -6.99 -11.83 15.47
C PHE A 22 -8.51 -11.75 15.43
N ILE A 23 -9.03 -11.00 14.48
CA ILE A 23 -10.45 -11.01 14.20
C ILE A 23 -10.80 -12.35 13.55
N GLY A 24 -11.50 -13.20 14.31
CA GLY A 24 -12.12 -14.42 13.79
C GLY A 24 -13.11 -14.09 12.67
N LYS A 25 -13.79 -15.09 12.10
CA LYS A 25 -14.77 -14.85 11.01
C LYS A 25 -15.91 -13.93 11.48
N VAL A 26 -15.75 -12.62 11.29
CA VAL A 26 -16.72 -11.61 11.71
C VAL A 26 -17.88 -11.62 10.74
N LYS A 27 -19.06 -11.94 11.27
CA LYS A 27 -20.34 -11.88 10.55
C LYS A 27 -20.98 -10.48 10.59
N ASP A 28 -20.40 -9.57 11.37
CA ASP A 28 -20.89 -8.22 11.59
C ASP A 28 -20.14 -7.23 10.67
N SER A 29 -20.84 -6.72 9.66
CA SER A 29 -20.26 -5.82 8.66
C SER A 29 -19.79 -4.50 9.24
N GLU A 30 -20.45 -3.98 10.28
CA GLU A 30 -20.05 -2.71 10.90
C GLU A 30 -18.76 -2.87 11.69
N LYS A 31 -18.62 -3.98 12.44
CA LYS A 31 -17.34 -4.29 13.11
C LYS A 31 -16.18 -4.48 12.13
N LEU A 32 -16.43 -5.14 11.00
CA LEU A 32 -15.40 -5.29 9.96
C LEU A 32 -15.00 -3.94 9.36
N LYS A 33 -15.96 -3.04 9.16
CA LYS A 33 -15.72 -1.67 8.69
C LYS A 33 -14.89 -0.88 9.70
N GLU A 34 -15.26 -0.90 10.98
CA GLU A 34 -14.51 -0.22 12.05
C GLU A 34 -13.06 -0.73 12.11
N PHE A 35 -12.87 -2.05 12.09
CA PHE A 35 -11.54 -2.66 12.09
C PHE A 35 -10.69 -2.22 10.89
N ALA A 36 -11.26 -2.23 9.69
CA ALA A 36 -10.54 -1.83 8.48
C ALA A 36 -10.18 -0.34 8.46
N ILE A 37 -11.00 0.52 9.07
CA ILE A 37 -10.73 1.96 9.18
C ILE A 37 -9.67 2.24 10.24
N ASN A 38 -9.74 1.58 11.40
CA ASN A 38 -8.96 1.97 12.57
C ASN A 38 -7.67 1.16 12.73
N ASP A 39 -7.72 -0.15 12.49
CA ASP A 39 -6.72 -1.06 13.06
C ASP A 39 -5.89 -1.81 12.01
N GLN A 40 -6.41 -2.00 10.80
CA GLN A 40 -5.78 -2.86 9.80
C GLN A 40 -5.60 -2.17 8.44
N SER A 41 -4.35 -2.09 7.98
CA SER A 41 -4.03 -1.77 6.59
C SER A 41 -4.33 -2.96 5.68
N THR A 42 -4.81 -2.68 4.48
CA THR A 42 -5.00 -3.70 3.43
C THR A 42 -3.86 -3.63 2.43
N THR A 43 -3.14 -4.75 2.26
CA THR A 43 -2.18 -4.88 1.14
C THR A 43 -2.95 -4.95 -0.18
N VAL A 44 -2.55 -4.12 -1.14
CA VAL A 44 -3.16 -4.10 -2.47
C VAL A 44 -2.39 -5.02 -3.41
N PHE A 45 -1.08 -4.84 -3.51
CA PHE A 45 -0.18 -5.74 -4.24
C PHE A 45 1.28 -5.53 -3.82
N LEU A 46 2.12 -6.51 -4.19
CA LEU A 46 3.57 -6.42 -4.15
C LEU A 46 4.10 -6.34 -5.58
N ALA A 47 4.94 -5.34 -5.84
CA ALA A 47 5.61 -5.12 -7.11
C ALA A 47 7.12 -5.04 -6.90
N GLN A 48 7.88 -5.02 -7.98
CA GLN A 48 9.34 -4.86 -7.92
C GLN A 48 9.88 -4.26 -9.22
N ASN A 49 11.03 -3.60 -9.11
CA ASN A 49 11.87 -3.27 -10.26
C ASN A 49 13.29 -3.82 -10.06
N LYS A 50 14.29 -3.28 -10.77
CA LYS A 50 15.68 -3.76 -10.64
C LYS A 50 16.27 -3.51 -9.25
N GLU A 51 15.89 -2.42 -8.59
CA GLU A 51 16.52 -1.93 -7.35
C GLU A 51 15.64 -2.11 -6.11
N TYR A 52 14.31 -2.07 -6.28
CA TYR A 52 13.36 -1.92 -5.18
C TYR A 52 12.25 -2.97 -5.18
N LEU A 53 11.84 -3.36 -3.97
CA LEU A 53 10.55 -3.97 -3.72
C LEU A 53 9.55 -2.87 -3.37
N LEU A 54 8.36 -2.99 -3.92
CA LEU A 54 7.32 -1.96 -3.90
C LEU A 54 6.08 -2.58 -3.26
N HIS A 55 5.79 -2.21 -2.02
CA HIS A 55 4.63 -2.68 -1.29
C HIS A 55 3.57 -1.60 -1.29
N THR A 56 2.49 -1.88 -2.00
CA THR A 56 1.35 -0.97 -2.08
C THR A 56 0.29 -1.41 -1.09
N PHE A 57 -0.14 -0.50 -0.24
CA PHE A 57 -1.17 -0.75 0.76
C PHE A 57 -2.10 0.46 0.90
N ARG A 58 -3.22 0.24 1.57
CA ARG A 58 -4.20 1.29 1.84
C ARG A 58 -4.77 1.20 3.24
N ASN A 59 -5.17 2.36 3.73
CA ASN A 59 -5.98 2.53 4.93
C ASN A 59 -7.37 2.94 4.50
N GLU A 60 -8.39 2.18 4.93
CA GLU A 60 -9.78 2.53 4.66
C GLU A 60 -10.17 3.80 5.44
N THR A 61 -11.14 4.54 4.91
CA THR A 61 -11.66 5.78 5.52
C THR A 61 -13.18 5.69 5.61
N SER A 62 -13.79 6.40 6.56
CA SER A 62 -15.26 6.48 6.63
C SER A 62 -15.86 6.97 5.33
N LYS A 63 -15.22 7.96 4.70
CA LYS A 63 -15.64 8.55 3.42
C LYS A 63 -15.73 7.51 2.30
N PHE A 64 -14.79 6.57 2.21
CA PHE A 64 -14.88 5.48 1.22
C PHE A 64 -16.15 4.64 1.40
N TYR A 65 -16.60 4.36 2.63
CA TYR A 65 -17.82 3.58 2.85
C TYR A 65 -19.09 4.34 2.46
N GLU A 66 -19.05 5.68 2.49
CA GLU A 66 -20.14 6.56 2.07
C GLU A 66 -20.20 6.73 0.54
N THR A 67 -19.05 6.97 -0.09
CA THR A 67 -18.99 7.33 -1.53
C THR A 67 -18.72 6.14 -2.45
N ARG A 68 -18.11 5.07 -1.90
CA ARG A 68 -17.50 3.96 -2.66
C ARG A 68 -16.46 4.40 -3.69
N ASN A 69 -16.00 5.65 -3.63
CA ASN A 69 -14.93 6.14 -4.50
C ASN A 69 -13.57 5.67 -3.95
N TYR A 70 -12.83 4.93 -4.76
CA TYR A 70 -11.54 4.36 -4.34
C TYR A 70 -10.49 5.40 -3.97
N ASN A 71 -10.57 6.62 -4.50
CA ASN A 71 -9.66 7.72 -4.18
C ASN A 71 -9.94 8.36 -2.82
N ASP A 72 -11.06 8.05 -2.16
CA ASP A 72 -11.36 8.54 -0.81
C ASP A 72 -10.63 7.75 0.29
N ARG A 73 -9.92 6.67 -0.07
CA ARG A 73 -9.02 5.94 0.83
C ARG A 73 -7.63 6.57 0.87
N ASN A 74 -6.88 6.30 1.93
CA ASN A 74 -5.47 6.70 2.00
C ASN A 74 -4.60 5.59 1.40
N HIS A 75 -3.86 5.91 0.34
CA HIS A 75 -3.02 4.94 -0.38
C HIS A 75 -1.55 5.28 -0.19
N PHE A 76 -0.74 4.24 -0.05
CA PHE A 76 0.68 4.37 0.24
C PHE A 76 1.50 3.38 -0.58
N LEU A 77 2.72 3.79 -0.89
CA LEU A 77 3.76 2.95 -1.44
C LEU A 77 4.93 2.91 -0.47
N ALA A 78 5.15 1.75 0.16
CA ALA A 78 6.37 1.46 0.88
C ALA A 78 7.43 0.90 -0.06
N ILE A 79 8.63 1.45 0.05
CA ILE A 79 9.78 1.13 -0.80
C ILE A 79 10.83 0.46 0.06
N TYR A 80 11.27 -0.72 -0.36
CA TYR A 80 12.32 -1.48 0.29
C TYR A 80 13.46 -1.73 -0.70
N SER A 81 14.68 -1.82 -0.17
CA SER A 81 15.84 -2.25 -0.95
C SER A 81 15.69 -3.73 -1.31
N LYS A 82 15.94 -4.10 -2.59
CA LYS A 82 15.96 -5.52 -2.98
C LYS A 82 17.17 -6.29 -2.48
N ASN A 83 18.24 -5.59 -2.12
CA ASN A 83 19.50 -6.23 -1.74
C ASN A 83 19.45 -6.79 -0.31
N ASP A 84 18.81 -6.07 0.60
CA ASP A 84 18.81 -6.36 2.04
C ASP A 84 17.42 -6.29 2.69
N TYR A 85 16.38 -6.04 1.88
CA TYR A 85 14.97 -5.95 2.29
C TYR A 85 14.68 -4.86 3.32
N GLN A 86 15.58 -3.89 3.46
CA GLN A 86 15.42 -2.80 4.42
C GLN A 86 14.43 -1.76 3.91
N PHE A 87 13.59 -1.25 4.81
CA PHE A 87 12.68 -0.16 4.51
C PHE A 87 13.49 1.11 4.18
N ILE A 88 13.18 1.72 3.04
CA ILE A 88 13.83 2.95 2.57
C ILE A 88 12.95 4.14 2.89
N LYS A 89 11.72 4.14 2.36
CA LYS A 89 10.77 5.24 2.52
C LYS A 89 9.34 4.82 2.20
N GLU A 90 8.41 5.62 2.71
CA GLU A 90 7.00 5.56 2.36
C GLU A 90 6.64 6.80 1.53
N VAL A 91 5.76 6.63 0.54
CA VAL A 91 5.25 7.72 -0.29
C VAL A 91 3.72 7.65 -0.33
N PRO A 92 3.01 8.73 0.04
CA PRO A 92 1.56 8.78 -0.16
C PRO A 92 1.25 8.84 -1.65
N LEU A 93 0.25 8.07 -2.09
CA LEU A 93 -0.21 8.05 -3.47
C LEU A 93 -1.45 8.94 -3.61
N SER A 94 -1.43 9.84 -4.60
CA SER A 94 -2.54 10.76 -4.87
C SER A 94 -3.75 10.10 -5.55
N GLY A 95 -3.82 8.77 -5.58
CA GLY A 95 -4.82 8.02 -6.33
C GLY A 95 -4.77 6.53 -6.03
N ALA A 96 -5.87 5.83 -6.28
CA ALA A 96 -6.00 4.42 -5.98
C ALA A 96 -5.08 3.57 -6.87
N PRO A 97 -4.18 2.77 -6.31
CA PRO A 97 -3.28 1.93 -7.09
C PRO A 97 -4.06 0.77 -7.70
N LEU A 98 -3.97 0.62 -9.02
CA LEU A 98 -4.68 -0.41 -9.79
C LEU A 98 -3.77 -1.57 -10.20
N GLY A 99 -2.45 -1.35 -10.25
CA GLY A 99 -1.50 -2.37 -10.64
C GLY A 99 -0.10 -1.79 -10.87
N TYR A 100 0.73 -2.58 -11.53
CA TYR A 100 2.10 -2.20 -11.86
C TYR A 100 2.54 -2.78 -13.21
N THR A 101 3.53 -2.15 -13.85
CA THR A 101 4.12 -2.65 -15.10
C THR A 101 5.28 -3.61 -14.83
N LYS A 102 5.77 -4.33 -15.85
CA LYS A 102 6.93 -5.23 -15.73
C LYS A 102 8.21 -4.49 -15.30
N GLU A 103 8.31 -3.22 -15.64
CA GLU A 103 9.42 -2.32 -15.30
C GLU A 103 9.26 -1.73 -13.88
N GLY A 104 8.14 -2.01 -13.21
CA GLY A 104 7.85 -1.60 -11.84
C GLY A 104 7.31 -0.17 -11.70
N TYR A 105 6.63 0.34 -12.74
CA TYR A 105 5.86 1.58 -12.64
C TYR A 105 4.56 1.28 -11.92
N ILE A 106 4.13 2.15 -11.01
CA ILE A 106 2.85 2.01 -10.32
C ILE A 106 1.77 2.72 -11.13
N ILE A 107 0.66 2.01 -11.41
CA ILE A 107 -0.49 2.56 -12.12
C ILE A 107 -1.50 3.02 -11.08
N THR A 108 -1.82 4.31 -11.04
CA THR A 108 -2.78 4.90 -10.10
C THR A 108 -3.97 5.50 -10.84
N LEU A 109 -5.17 5.24 -10.35
CA LEU A 109 -6.42 5.89 -10.72
C LEU A 109 -6.44 7.31 -10.14
N VAL A 110 -6.56 8.32 -11.01
CA VAL A 110 -6.67 9.73 -10.62
C VAL A 110 -8.12 10.19 -10.65
N ASN A 111 -8.90 9.70 -11.61
CA ASN A 111 -10.32 10.01 -11.76
C ASN A 111 -11.05 8.81 -12.37
N ASP A 112 -12.15 8.38 -11.75
CA ASP A 112 -13.02 7.28 -12.18
C ASP A 112 -14.28 7.73 -12.91
N ASN A 113 -14.50 9.04 -13.08
CA ASN A 113 -15.61 9.55 -13.87
C ASN A 113 -15.49 9.06 -15.32
N PRO A 114 -16.49 8.35 -15.89
CA PRO A 114 -16.41 7.81 -17.25
C PRO A 114 -16.15 8.87 -18.33
N ASN A 115 -16.63 10.10 -18.13
CA ASN A 115 -16.45 11.19 -19.08
C ASN A 115 -15.05 11.85 -18.98
N ASN A 116 -14.30 11.56 -17.92
CA ASN A 116 -12.96 12.11 -17.67
C ASN A 116 -12.07 11.11 -16.92
N PHE A 117 -12.08 9.87 -17.40
CA PHE A 117 -11.32 8.79 -16.79
C PHE A 117 -9.83 9.09 -16.90
N LYS A 118 -9.10 9.02 -15.79
CA LYS A 118 -7.68 9.37 -15.76
C LYS A 118 -6.88 8.41 -14.89
N ILE A 119 -5.80 7.90 -15.46
CA ILE A 119 -4.76 7.15 -14.75
C ILE A 119 -3.42 7.88 -14.85
N LYS A 120 -2.49 7.53 -13.96
CA LYS A 120 -1.12 8.02 -13.96
C LYS A 120 -0.17 6.87 -13.72
N PHE A 121 0.99 6.91 -14.39
CA PHE A 121 2.10 6.01 -14.15
C PHE A 121 3.12 6.71 -13.27
N LEU A 122 3.54 6.06 -12.19
CA LEU A 122 4.53 6.56 -11.25
C LEU A 122 5.81 5.74 -11.38
N GLU A 123 6.89 6.41 -11.77
CA GLU A 123 8.22 5.81 -11.88
C GLU A 123 9.03 6.06 -10.60
N ILE A 124 9.69 5.02 -10.10
CA ILE A 124 10.59 5.11 -8.94
C ILE A 124 12.02 5.26 -9.45
N LYS A 125 12.61 6.44 -9.27
CA LYS A 125 14.02 6.72 -9.62
C LYS A 125 14.86 6.93 -8.37
N LYS A 126 16.09 6.41 -8.41
CA LYS A 126 17.14 6.81 -7.49
C LYS A 126 17.56 8.24 -7.83
N VAL A 127 17.46 9.15 -6.86
CA VAL A 127 18.05 10.48 -7.02
C VAL A 127 19.54 10.34 -6.72
N ILE A 128 20.39 10.56 -7.72
CA ILE A 128 21.84 10.62 -7.53
C ILE A 128 22.13 12.09 -7.22
N ASN A 129 22.37 12.41 -5.94
CA ASN A 129 22.90 13.71 -5.58
C ASN A 129 24.38 13.72 -5.96
N SER A 130 24.71 14.49 -7.00
CA SER A 130 26.07 14.91 -7.38
C SER A 130 26.62 15.94 -6.41
#